data_AF-A0A0K9Q352-F1
#
_entry.id   AF-A0A0K9Q352-F1
#
_cell.length_a   1.000
_cell.length_b   1.000
_cell.length_c   1.000
_cell.angle_alpha   90.00
_cell.angle_beta   90.00
_cell.angle_gamma   90.00
#
_symmetry.space_group_name_H-M   'P 1'
#
loop_
_entity.id
_entity.type
_entity.pdbx_description
1 polymer ?
#
loop_
_entity_poly.entity_id
_entity_poly.type
_entity_poly.pdbx_seq_one_letter_code
_entity_poly.pdbx_strand_id
1 'polypeptide(L)'
;METSSTPPNPRIVEDVFKDYSGRHAGIVRALTTDVDDFYSLCDPEKENLCLYGHPSESWEVTLPAEEVPPELPKPALGINFARNGMKKQD
;
A
#
# COMPACT_ATOMS: atom_id res chain seq x y z
N MET A 1 -0.96 11.89 20.10
CA MET A 1 -1.96 12.07 19.04
C MET A 1 -1.22 12.69 17.87
N GLU A 2 -0.68 11.85 16.99
CA GLU A 2 -0.08 12.34 15.74
C GLU A 2 -1.22 12.54 14.76
N THR A 3 -1.53 13.80 14.46
CA THR A 3 -2.48 14.15 13.42
C THR A 3 -1.82 13.85 12.09
N SER A 4 -2.12 12.70 11.48
CA SER A 4 -1.80 12.44 10.08
C SER A 4 -2.58 13.45 9.24
N SER A 5 -1.93 14.57 8.90
CA SER A 5 -2.52 15.59 8.04
C SER A 5 -2.64 15.00 6.62
N THR A 6 -3.84 14.56 6.25
CA THR A 6 -4.13 14.15 4.88
C THR A 6 -3.84 15.34 3.96
N PRO A 7 -2.89 15.22 3.01
CA PRO A 7 -2.64 16.32 2.08
C PRO A 7 -3.93 16.64 1.30
N PRO A 8 -4.19 17.91 0.97
CA PRO A 8 -5.41 18.32 0.30
C PRO A 8 -5.58 17.54 -1.01
N ASN A 9 -6.82 17.12 -1.30
CA ASN A 9 -7.14 16.38 -2.53
C ASN A 9 -6.57 17.12 -3.75
N PRO A 10 -5.71 16.47 -4.56
CA PRO A 10 -5.09 17.12 -5.71
C PRO A 10 -6.17 17.54 -6.72
N ARG A 11 -6.21 18.83 -7.06
CA ARG A 11 -7.30 19.41 -7.88
C ARG A 11 -6.93 19.62 -9.34
N ILE A 12 -5.65 19.54 -9.69
CA ILE A 12 -5.14 19.69 -11.06
C ILE A 12 -4.40 18.43 -11.51
N VAL A 13 -4.30 18.25 -12.83
CA VAL A 13 -3.75 17.03 -13.45
C VAL A 13 -2.32 16.77 -12.97
N GLU A 14 -1.53 17.82 -12.82
CA GLU A 14 -0.14 17.76 -12.38
C GLU A 14 -0.02 17.23 -10.96
N ASP A 15 -0.89 17.68 -10.05
CA ASP A 15 -0.91 17.23 -8.66
C ASP A 15 -1.38 15.77 -8.56
N VAL A 16 -2.39 15.39 -9.37
CA VAL A 16 -2.87 13.99 -9.43
C VAL A 16 -1.77 13.08 -9.95
N PHE A 17 -1.08 13.48 -11.02
CA PHE A 17 0.01 12.69 -11.59
C PHE A 17 1.20 12.59 -10.64
N LYS A 18 1.50 13.65 -9.88
CA LYS A 18 2.53 13.64 -8.84
C LYS A 18 2.18 12.69 -7.70
N ASP A 19 0.94 12.73 -7.21
CA ASP A 19 0.45 11.80 -6.17
C ASP A 19 0.53 10.34 -6.66
N TYR A 20 0.01 10.08 -7.87
CA TYR A 20 0.11 8.76 -8.51
C TYR A 20 1.55 8.27 -8.61
N SER A 21 2.45 9.13 -9.10
CA SER A 21 3.86 8.77 -9.31
C SER A 21 4.55 8.41 -8.00
N GLY A 22 4.27 9.17 -6.93
CA GLY A 22 4.81 8.88 -5.60
C GLY A 22 4.34 7.53 -5.07
N ARG A 23 3.03 7.27 -5.11
CA ARG A 23 2.46 5.99 -4.66
C ARG A 23 2.97 4.81 -5.48
N HIS A 24 3.05 4.98 -6.80
CA HIS A 24 3.58 3.98 -7.72
C HIS A 24 5.04 3.66 -7.41
N ALA A 25 5.88 4.68 -7.16
CA ALA A 25 7.28 4.47 -6.76
C ALA A 25 7.41 3.66 -5.46
N GLY A 26 6.56 3.94 -4.47
CA GLY A 26 6.49 3.16 -3.24
C GLY A 26 6.15 1.68 -3.49
N ILE A 27 5.12 1.41 -4.30
CA ILE A 27 4.70 0.04 -4.65
C ILE A 27 5.81 -0.68 -5.43
N VAL A 28 6.42 -0.03 -6.42
CA VAL A 28 7.53 -0.62 -7.18
C VAL A 28 8.68 -0.98 -6.25
N ARG A 29 9.03 -0.11 -5.31
CA ARG A 29 10.10 -0.38 -4.33
C ARG A 29 9.78 -1.60 -3.46
N ALA A 30 8.56 -1.69 -2.94
CA ALA A 30 8.09 -2.85 -2.15
C ALA A 30 8.21 -4.17 -2.92
N LEU A 31 7.91 -4.15 -4.23
CA LEU A 31 7.90 -5.33 -5.08
C LEU A 31 9.26 -5.62 -5.75
N THR A 32 10.27 -4.78 -5.53
CA THR A 32 11.60 -4.93 -6.15
C THR A 32 12.72 -4.80 -5.11
N THR A 33 13.16 -3.59 -4.80
CA THR A 33 14.28 -3.32 -3.89
C THR A 33 14.05 -3.88 -2.50
N ASP A 34 12.84 -3.73 -1.96
CA ASP A 34 12.49 -4.10 -0.59
C ASP A 34 11.67 -5.39 -0.53
N VAL A 35 11.77 -6.25 -1.57
CA VAL A 35 10.91 -7.43 -1.74
C VAL A 35 11.01 -8.43 -0.59
N ASP A 36 12.16 -8.53 0.06
CA ASP A 36 12.34 -9.44 1.20
C ASP A 36 11.65 -8.92 2.46
N ASP A 37 11.71 -7.61 2.70
CA ASP A 37 11.00 -6.95 3.79
C ASP A 37 9.49 -7.06 3.58
N PHE A 38 9.01 -6.72 2.38
CA PHE A 38 7.61 -6.90 1.98
C PHE A 38 7.12 -8.34 2.20
N TYR A 39 7.87 -9.32 1.70
CA TYR A 39 7.53 -10.73 1.82
C TYR A 39 7.46 -11.19 3.30
N SER A 40 8.37 -10.70 4.13
CA SER A 40 8.41 -11.01 5.57
C SER A 40 7.20 -10.44 6.33
N LEU A 41 6.71 -9.26 5.93
CA LEU A 41 5.56 -8.61 6.56
C LEU A 41 4.22 -9.26 6.17
N CYS A 42 4.14 -9.87 4.99
CA CYS A 42 2.97 -10.59 4.50
C CYS A 42 2.77 -11.98 5.14
N ASP A 43 2.67 -12.03 6.47
CA ASP A 43 2.45 -13.27 7.22
C ASP A 43 1.04 -13.86 6.95
N PRO A 44 0.90 -15.08 6.40
CA PRO A 44 -0.38 -15.73 6.10
C PRO A 44 -1.23 -16.02 7.34
N GLU A 45 -0.63 -16.07 8.54
CA GLU A 45 -1.35 -16.29 9.80
C GLU A 45 -1.97 -15.01 10.37
N LYS A 46 -1.63 -13.85 9.80
CA LYS A 46 -2.28 -12.57 10.13
C LYS A 46 -3.59 -12.42 9.37
N GLU A 47 -4.42 -11.48 9.82
CA GLU A 47 -5.66 -11.08 9.13
C GLU A 47 -5.38 -10.53 7.70
N ASN A 48 -6.43 -10.09 7.01
CA ASN A 48 -6.41 -9.71 5.60
C ASN A 48 -5.62 -8.42 5.31
N LEU A 49 -4.29 -8.54 5.24
CA LEU A 49 -3.36 -7.43 4.98
C LEU A 49 -3.52 -6.85 3.58
N CYS A 50 -3.12 -5.59 3.45
CA CYS A 50 -3.04 -4.84 2.20
C CYS A 50 -1.65 -4.22 2.02
N LEU A 51 -1.28 -3.95 0.77
CA LEU A 51 -0.12 -3.12 0.41
C LEU A 51 -0.60 -1.71 0.04
N TYR A 52 -0.07 -0.72 0.74
CA TYR A 52 -0.33 0.71 0.50
C TYR A 52 0.90 1.39 -0.09
N GLY A 53 0.69 2.26 -1.07
CA GLY A 53 1.67 3.23 -1.55
C GLY A 53 1.28 4.64 -1.12
N HIS A 54 2.25 5.42 -0.66
CA HIS A 54 2.05 6.80 -0.19
C HIS A 54 2.66 7.82 -1.16
N PRO A 55 2.14 9.06 -1.17
CA PRO A 55 2.68 10.13 -2.03
C PRO A 55 4.15 10.49 -1.72
N SER A 56 4.61 10.13 -0.52
CA SER A 56 6.00 10.24 -0.05
C SER A 56 6.95 9.19 -0.63
N GLU A 57 6.49 8.39 -1.61
CA GLU A 57 7.25 7.26 -2.17
C GLU A 57 7.56 6.15 -1.16
N SER A 58 6.89 6.15 -0.01
CA SER A 58 6.94 5.06 0.96
C SER A 58 5.83 4.05 0.71
N TRP A 59 5.97 2.88 1.29
CA TRP A 59 4.98 1.81 1.26
C TRP A 59 4.74 1.26 2.66
N GLU A 60 3.58 0.63 2.85
CA GLU A 60 3.18 0.02 4.12
C GLU A 60 2.39 -1.27 3.88
N VAL A 61 2.63 -2.30 4.71
CA VAL A 61 1.77 -3.48 4.82
C VAL A 61 1.01 -3.41 6.13
N THR A 62 -0.30 -3.20 6.06
CA THR A 62 -1.15 -3.03 7.25
C THR A 62 -2.57 -3.52 6.99
N LEU A 63 -3.38 -3.60 8.04
CA LEU A 63 -4.81 -3.91 7.95
C LEU A 63 -5.55 -2.77 7.25
N PRO A 64 -6.62 -3.08 6.50
CA PRO A 64 -7.41 -2.05 5.87
C PRO A 64 -8.04 -1.11 6.89
N ALA A 65 -8.09 0.18 6.57
CA ALA A 65 -8.79 1.16 7.40
C ALA A 65 -10.29 0.83 7.53
N GLU A 66 -10.81 0.92 8.75
CA GLU A 66 -12.22 0.66 9.09
C GLU A 66 -13.17 1.80 8.71
N GLU A 67 -12.66 2.92 8.19
CA GLU A 67 -13.47 4.12 7.92
C GLU A 67 -14.64 3.87 6.94
N VAL A 68 -15.80 4.45 7.30
CA VAL A 68 -17.06 4.40 6.55
C VAL A 68 -17.64 5.82 6.44
N PRO A 69 -17.69 6.45 5.24
CA PRO A 69 -17.16 5.98 3.97
C PRO A 69 -15.64 6.21 3.83
N PRO A 70 -14.92 5.36 3.09
CA PRO A 70 -13.49 5.58 2.84
C PRO A 70 -13.27 6.78 1.90
N GLU A 71 -12.26 7.60 2.17
CA GLU A 71 -11.89 8.72 1.29
C GLU A 71 -11.20 8.26 -0.01
N LEU A 72 -10.39 7.20 0.07
CA LEU A 72 -9.64 6.64 -1.06
C LEU A 72 -10.15 5.23 -1.42
N PRO A 73 -9.97 4.79 -2.69
CA PRO A 73 -10.26 3.42 -3.07
C PRO A 73 -9.49 2.41 -2.20
N LYS A 74 -10.16 1.34 -1.77
CA LYS A 74 -9.54 0.29 -0.95
C LYS A 74 -8.64 -0.61 -1.84
N PRO A 75 -7.39 -0.91 -1.42
CA PRO A 75 -6.53 -1.87 -2.11
C PRO A 75 -7.03 -3.31 -1.96
N ALA A 76 -6.40 -4.24 -2.66
CA ALA A 76 -6.71 -5.67 -2.56
C ALA A 76 -6.47 -6.20 -1.13
N LEU A 77 -7.45 -6.95 -0.62
CA LEU A 77 -7.47 -7.51 0.73
C LEU A 77 -6.90 -8.93 0.75
N GLY A 78 -6.12 -9.28 1.76
CA GLY A 78 -5.65 -10.65 1.98
C GLY A 78 -4.52 -11.08 1.06
N ILE A 79 -3.66 -10.15 0.64
CA ILE A 79 -2.51 -10.45 -0.25
C ILE A 79 -1.53 -11.46 0.38
N ASN A 80 -1.54 -11.57 1.70
CA ASN A 80 -0.70 -12.47 2.48
C ASN A 80 -1.12 -13.95 2.36
N PHE A 81 -2.38 -14.26 2.04
CA PHE A 81 -2.88 -15.64 2.04
C PHE A 81 -2.27 -16.50 0.93
N ALA A 82 -2.01 -15.90 -0.24
CA ALA A 82 -1.44 -16.62 -1.38
C ALA A 82 0.07 -16.84 -1.27
N ARG A 83 0.76 -16.16 -0.34
CA ARG A 83 2.23 -16.07 -0.30
C ARG A 83 2.93 -17.43 -0.33
N ASN A 84 2.47 -18.38 0.49
CA ASN A 84 3.10 -19.71 0.60
C ASN A 84 2.55 -20.72 -0.43
N GLY A 85 1.48 -20.37 -1.16
CA GLY A 85 0.78 -21.27 -2.09
C GLY A 85 1.22 -21.15 -3.55
N MET A 86 2.05 -20.16 -3.88
CA MET A 86 2.53 -19.85 -5.24
C MET A 86 4.03 -19.60 -5.24
N LYS A 87 4.69 -19.59 -6.41
CA LYS A 87 6.10 -19.17 -6.47
C LYS A 87 6.15 -17.69 -6.14
N LYS A 88 7.24 -17.25 -5.49
CA LYS A 88 7.42 -15.84 -5.08
C LYS A 88 7.28 -14.82 -6.24
N GLN A 89 7.52 -15.24 -7.48
CA GLN A 89 7.46 -14.38 -8.68
C GLN A 89 6.10 -14.41 -9.41
N ASP A 90 5.21 -15.34 -9.04
CA ASP A 90 3.89 -15.52 -9.65
C ASP A 90 2.85 -14.62 -8.94
#